data_AF-A0A2V5WIM3-F1
#
_entry.id   AF-A0A2V5WIM3-F1
#
_cell.length_a   1.000
_cell.length_b   1.000
_cell.length_c   1.000
_cell.angle_alpha   90.00
_cell.angle_beta   90.00
_cell.angle_gamma   90.00
#
_symmetry.space_group_name_H-M   'P 1'
#
loop_
_entity.id
_entity.type
_entity.pdbx_description
1 polymer ?
#
loop_
_entity_poly.entity_id
_entity_poly.type
_entity_poly.pdbx_seq_one_letter_code
_entity_poly.pdbx_strand_id
1 'polypeptide(L)'
;MTQTKLRTAAVVCTSFLLSAAAARGVAAQATARGAQIQLPREARQQWEKQKAALRAVYLEFTETSRGTLTNWDYAVAPAYSAYFEGSHFYRREQIARYEGYDNEVAFDGQNIWRRDRNGVKRTPLADAPDLMRFRFLDWPYLDAAGIYAPGYISDVERLSALEPLALHYLENSESTKVEAVGENLRVTFQVADELANWQKIEIEKQRSDPPSATTPKGVAAEIEDVKKLKAPKPTRTVVILLDPKHGYGASEREEWNAAGQRIGRIQSEDWKFFEGAGIWLPNRCVAFYYARPKLFLPELSKEPVHIVTHELKRVEFGEKNIPFTFDKAKSGNHIFDRTTSETPLASALPLAEQEKVDVATVERIKTEVLHNSQVMGIVSWLTDVYGPRLTGSPNTQAAADWAVATMRSWGLSNVHLEPWGPFERGWTSEQFAFRTIAPRRFIINAVPSVWSPGTKGRITGPAIRFDVHSFADMQRFAGKLKDAFLLIDPARPTHEHFEPQATRLSDARLAALA
;
A
#
# COMPACT_ATOMS: atom_id res chain seq x y z
N MET A 1 66.40 5.53 -41.38
CA MET A 1 65.31 4.67 -41.90
C MET A 1 64.82 3.78 -40.77
N THR A 2 63.58 3.81 -40.31
CA THR A 2 62.44 4.64 -40.71
C THR A 2 61.39 4.55 -39.59
N GLN A 3 60.98 5.73 -39.14
CA GLN A 3 59.78 6.23 -38.45
C GLN A 3 58.43 5.45 -38.50
N THR A 4 58.38 4.13 -38.63
CA THR A 4 57.11 3.41 -38.89
C THR A 4 56.72 2.34 -37.86
N LYS A 5 57.34 2.31 -36.67
CA LYS A 5 56.88 1.45 -35.55
C LYS A 5 56.56 2.21 -34.25
N LEU A 6 56.37 3.52 -34.34
CA LEU A 6 55.98 4.41 -33.23
C LEU A 6 54.55 4.97 -33.36
N ARG A 7 53.69 4.34 -34.16
CA ARG A 7 52.31 4.82 -34.46
C ARG A 7 51.15 3.90 -34.06
N THR A 8 51.38 2.84 -33.27
CA THR A 8 50.27 1.95 -32.82
C THR A 8 50.15 1.85 -31.28
N ALA A 9 50.93 2.61 -30.52
CA ALA A 9 50.82 2.69 -29.05
C ALA A 9 50.39 4.08 -28.52
N ALA A 10 49.97 5.00 -29.41
CA ALA A 10 49.66 6.39 -29.08
C ALA A 10 48.20 6.82 -29.34
N VAL A 11 47.26 5.86 -29.49
CA VAL A 11 45.83 6.16 -29.69
C VAL A 11 44.92 5.53 -28.60
N VAL A 12 45.48 4.85 -27.59
CA VAL A 12 44.71 4.25 -26.49
C VAL A 12 45.02 4.85 -25.10
N CYS A 13 46.03 5.73 -25.00
CA CYS A 13 46.43 6.34 -23.70
C CYS A 13 46.11 7.84 -23.56
N THR A 14 45.39 8.45 -24.51
CA THR A 14 45.05 9.89 -24.48
C THR A 14 43.55 10.15 -24.36
N SER A 15 42.80 9.17 -23.88
CA SER A 15 41.36 9.27 -23.58
C SER A 15 41.04 9.02 -22.10
N PHE A 16 42.05 8.68 -21.28
CA PHE A 16 41.90 8.38 -19.84
C PHE A 16 42.60 9.38 -18.91
N LEU A 17 43.10 10.50 -19.44
CA LEU A 17 43.71 11.59 -18.67
C LEU A 17 42.96 12.93 -18.76
N LEU A 18 41.71 12.93 -19.27
CA LEU A 18 40.85 14.12 -19.27
C LEU A 18 39.66 14.07 -18.30
N SER A 19 39.54 13.05 -17.44
CA SER A 19 38.50 13.00 -16.39
C SER A 19 39.03 13.21 -14.96
N ALA A 20 40.35 13.36 -14.76
CA ALA A 20 40.94 13.61 -13.44
C ALA A 20 41.37 15.07 -13.21
N ALA A 21 41.36 15.92 -14.25
CA ALA A 21 41.75 17.33 -14.17
C ALA A 21 40.57 18.30 -13.98
N ALA A 22 39.33 17.87 -14.24
CA ALA A 22 38.13 18.66 -13.94
C ALA A 22 37.77 18.66 -12.44
N ALA A 23 38.27 17.69 -11.67
CA ALA A 23 37.98 17.54 -10.24
C ALA A 23 38.99 18.28 -9.31
N ARG A 24 40.05 18.90 -9.85
CA ARG A 24 41.07 19.60 -9.04
C ARG A 24 41.16 21.11 -9.26
N GLY A 25 40.28 21.68 -10.10
CA GLY A 25 40.19 23.13 -10.34
C GLY A 25 39.11 23.88 -9.54
N VAL A 26 38.27 23.18 -8.76
CA VAL A 26 37.11 23.79 -8.08
C VAL A 26 37.34 23.99 -6.57
N ALA A 27 38.45 23.49 -6.01
CA ALA A 27 38.71 23.48 -4.57
C ALA A 27 39.38 24.75 -4.01
N ALA A 28 39.48 25.84 -4.78
CA ALA A 28 40.15 27.06 -4.31
C ALA A 28 39.47 28.35 -4.81
N GLN A 29 38.17 28.53 -4.50
CA GLN A 29 37.49 29.82 -4.28
C GLN A 29 35.98 29.60 -4.12
N ALA A 30 35.54 29.23 -2.92
CA ALA A 30 34.11 29.28 -2.58
C ALA A 30 33.91 29.39 -1.07
N THR A 31 34.49 30.43 -0.46
CA THR A 31 34.00 30.95 0.81
C THR A 31 32.88 31.95 0.55
N ALA A 32 31.72 31.67 1.14
CA ALA A 32 30.62 32.62 1.43
C ALA A 32 29.91 33.32 0.26
N ARG A 33 28.95 32.62 -0.39
CA ARG A 33 27.59 33.08 -0.78
C ARG A 33 26.96 31.99 -1.65
N GLY A 34 25.69 31.67 -1.40
CA GLY A 34 24.96 30.60 -2.08
C GLY A 34 24.86 30.80 -3.59
N ALA A 35 25.81 30.25 -4.33
CA ALA A 35 25.67 30.00 -5.75
C ALA A 35 24.84 28.72 -5.92
N GLN A 36 23.67 28.84 -6.54
CA GLN A 36 22.86 27.70 -6.93
C GLN A 36 23.61 26.98 -8.06
N ILE A 37 24.34 25.93 -7.72
CA ILE A 37 25.11 25.13 -8.69
C ILE A 37 24.09 24.45 -9.61
N GLN A 38 24.38 24.36 -10.92
CA GLN A 38 23.54 23.58 -11.82
C GLN A 38 23.91 22.11 -11.74
N LEU A 39 22.93 21.22 -11.86
CA LEU A 39 23.19 19.79 -11.94
C LEU A 39 24.12 19.47 -13.13
N PRO A 40 25.20 18.70 -12.95
CA PRO A 40 26.09 18.33 -14.06
C PRO A 40 25.35 17.61 -15.17
N ARG A 41 25.70 17.92 -16.43
CA ARG A 41 25.13 17.22 -17.60
C ARG A 41 25.39 15.71 -17.56
N GLU A 42 26.54 15.32 -17.01
CA GLU A 42 26.96 13.92 -16.81
C GLU A 42 25.99 13.15 -15.91
N ALA A 43 25.41 13.79 -14.88
CA ALA A 43 24.44 13.16 -14.00
C ALA A 43 23.19 12.73 -14.78
N ARG A 44 22.64 13.63 -15.60
CA ARG A 44 21.48 13.32 -16.44
C ARG A 44 21.78 12.23 -17.46
N GLN A 45 22.93 12.30 -18.13
CA GLN A 45 23.37 11.27 -19.07
C GLN A 45 23.48 9.89 -18.40
N GLN A 46 24.00 9.84 -17.17
CA GLN A 46 24.12 8.60 -16.44
C GLN A 46 22.76 8.04 -16.03
N TRP A 47 21.82 8.87 -15.58
CA TRP A 47 20.47 8.41 -15.27
C TRP A 47 19.71 7.89 -16.49
N GLU A 48 19.85 8.51 -17.66
CA GLU A 48 19.24 7.97 -18.88
C GLU A 48 19.80 6.59 -19.25
N LYS A 49 21.11 6.38 -19.05
CA LYS A 49 21.71 5.04 -19.21
C LYS A 49 21.13 4.03 -18.22
N GLN A 50 20.96 4.44 -16.95
CA GLN A 50 20.36 3.58 -15.92
C GLN A 50 18.91 3.25 -16.24
N LYS A 51 18.10 4.23 -16.66
CA LYS A 51 16.72 4.04 -17.13
C LYS A 51 16.65 3.06 -18.30
N ALA A 52 17.57 3.16 -19.26
CA ALA A 52 17.68 2.22 -20.37
C ALA A 52 18.03 0.79 -19.90
N ALA A 53 18.97 0.66 -18.96
CA ALA A 53 19.37 -0.62 -18.38
C ALA A 53 18.22 -1.31 -17.60
N LEU A 54 17.33 -0.52 -16.98
CA LEU A 54 16.20 -1.00 -16.20
C LEU A 54 14.92 -1.24 -17.02
N ARG A 55 14.98 -1.17 -18.37
CA ARG A 55 13.83 -1.47 -19.24
C ARG A 55 13.26 -2.86 -19.00
N ALA A 56 14.15 -3.84 -18.83
CA ALA A 56 13.82 -5.21 -18.52
C ALA A 56 14.75 -5.70 -17.40
N VAL A 57 14.19 -5.95 -16.22
CA VAL A 57 14.98 -6.32 -15.04
C VAL A 57 14.24 -7.32 -14.16
N TYR A 58 14.98 -8.32 -13.69
CA TYR A 58 14.55 -9.26 -12.67
C TYR A 58 15.35 -9.04 -11.38
N LEU A 59 14.69 -9.06 -10.23
CA LEU A 59 15.27 -8.82 -8.91
C LEU A 59 14.79 -9.87 -7.91
N GLU A 60 15.70 -10.33 -7.05
CA GLU A 60 15.36 -10.99 -5.78
C GLU A 60 15.98 -10.19 -4.65
N PHE A 61 15.20 -9.96 -3.60
CA PHE A 61 15.66 -9.26 -2.43
C PHE A 61 14.92 -9.72 -1.19
N THR A 62 15.52 -9.51 -0.03
CA THR A 62 14.91 -9.80 1.27
C THR A 62 14.72 -8.52 2.05
N GLU A 63 13.73 -8.53 2.93
CA GLU A 63 13.48 -7.45 3.86
C GLU A 63 13.59 -7.95 5.29
N THR A 64 14.18 -7.15 6.16
CA THR A 64 14.15 -7.35 7.61
C THR A 64 13.70 -6.07 8.29
N SER A 65 12.91 -6.21 9.34
CA SER A 65 12.32 -5.08 10.06
C SER A 65 12.74 -5.11 11.54
N ARG A 66 12.95 -3.94 12.14
CA ARG A 66 13.19 -3.76 13.58
C ARG A 66 12.63 -2.43 14.04
N GLY A 67 12.16 -2.31 15.28
CA GLY A 67 11.58 -1.05 15.74
C GLY A 67 10.94 -1.14 17.11
N THR A 68 10.22 -0.08 17.46
CA THR A 68 9.62 0.13 18.80
C THR A 68 8.12 0.37 18.75
N LEU A 69 7.51 0.38 17.57
CA LEU A 69 6.05 0.45 17.40
C LEU A 69 5.39 -0.75 18.10
N THR A 70 4.40 -0.46 18.94
CA THR A 70 3.53 -1.44 19.56
C THR A 70 2.69 -2.16 18.48
N ASN A 71 2.36 -3.43 18.69
CA ASN A 71 1.53 -4.24 17.77
C ASN A 71 2.09 -4.40 16.34
N TRP A 72 3.42 -4.32 16.16
CA TRP A 72 4.08 -4.65 14.90
C TRP A 72 4.92 -5.91 15.07
N ASP A 73 4.76 -6.87 14.17
CA ASP A 73 5.57 -8.08 14.18
C ASP A 73 6.85 -7.85 13.36
N TYR A 74 7.94 -7.55 14.06
CA TYR A 74 9.26 -7.37 13.46
C TYR A 74 9.93 -8.69 13.04
N ALA A 75 9.39 -9.85 13.44
CA ALA A 75 9.95 -11.14 13.07
C ALA A 75 9.59 -11.54 11.62
N VAL A 76 8.71 -10.78 10.97
CA VAL A 76 8.34 -10.97 9.56
C VAL A 76 9.50 -10.50 8.69
N ALA A 77 10.15 -11.45 8.01
CA ALA A 77 11.20 -11.21 7.03
C ALA A 77 10.74 -11.72 5.65
N PRO A 78 10.13 -10.86 4.82
CA PRO A 78 9.68 -11.26 3.51
C PRO A 78 10.83 -11.42 2.52
N ALA A 79 10.67 -12.38 1.62
CA ALA A 79 11.48 -12.54 0.42
C ALA A 79 10.64 -12.12 -0.79
N TYR A 80 11.26 -11.39 -1.71
CA TYR A 80 10.60 -10.89 -2.89
C TYR A 80 11.29 -11.39 -4.15
N SER A 81 10.48 -11.68 -5.17
CA SER A 81 10.94 -11.78 -6.55
C SER A 81 10.12 -10.83 -7.41
N ALA A 82 10.80 -10.10 -8.29
CA ALA A 82 10.22 -9.03 -9.06
C ALA A 82 10.75 -9.09 -10.49
N TYR A 83 9.88 -8.89 -11.47
CA TYR A 83 10.23 -8.67 -12.86
C TYR A 83 9.51 -7.44 -13.40
N PHE A 84 10.20 -6.64 -14.19
CA PHE A 84 9.62 -5.49 -14.88
C PHE A 84 10.11 -5.47 -16.32
N GLU A 85 9.21 -5.25 -17.26
CA GLU A 85 9.43 -5.10 -18.70
C GLU A 85 8.32 -4.21 -19.30
N GLY A 86 8.48 -2.90 -19.15
CA GLY A 86 7.52 -1.91 -19.64
C GLY A 86 6.09 -2.18 -19.17
N SER A 87 5.20 -2.55 -20.09
CA SER A 87 3.81 -2.89 -19.78
C SER A 87 3.62 -4.28 -19.18
N HIS A 88 4.68 -5.01 -18.88
CA HIS A 88 4.63 -6.34 -18.27
C HIS A 88 5.42 -6.33 -16.97
N PHE A 89 4.80 -6.66 -15.85
CA PHE A 89 5.55 -6.79 -14.60
C PHE A 89 4.92 -7.82 -13.68
N TYR A 90 5.74 -8.31 -12.76
CA TYR A 90 5.35 -9.28 -11.76
C TYR A 90 6.10 -8.99 -10.46
N ARG A 91 5.44 -9.22 -9.35
CA ARG A 91 6.04 -9.20 -8.02
C ARG A 91 5.39 -10.27 -7.17
N ARG A 92 6.22 -11.09 -6.52
CA ARG A 92 5.82 -12.02 -5.48
C ARG A 92 6.47 -11.64 -4.17
N GLU A 93 5.68 -11.66 -3.12
CA GLU A 93 6.08 -11.53 -1.73
C GLU A 93 5.80 -12.85 -1.02
N GLN A 94 6.83 -13.41 -0.38
CA GLN A 94 6.75 -14.63 0.41
C GLN A 94 7.15 -14.37 1.84
N ILE A 95 6.47 -14.99 2.80
CA ILE A 95 6.86 -14.92 4.21
C ILE A 95 7.07 -16.35 4.72
N ALA A 96 8.31 -16.70 5.06
CA ALA A 96 8.72 -18.08 5.36
C ALA A 96 7.92 -18.76 6.48
N ARG A 97 7.32 -18.01 7.41
CA ARG A 97 6.52 -18.55 8.54
C ARG A 97 5.04 -18.74 8.21
N TYR A 98 4.57 -18.29 7.05
CA TYR A 98 3.18 -18.38 6.64
C TYR A 98 3.10 -19.24 5.38
N GLU A 99 3.05 -20.57 5.56
CA GLU A 99 2.80 -21.50 4.47
C GLU A 99 1.48 -21.13 3.76
N GLY A 100 1.54 -20.95 2.43
CA GLY A 100 0.42 -20.51 1.61
C GLY A 100 0.20 -18.99 1.51
N TYR A 101 0.99 -18.16 2.21
CA TYR A 101 0.99 -16.71 1.98
C TYR A 101 1.91 -16.36 0.80
N ASP A 102 1.32 -16.29 -0.39
CA ASP A 102 1.94 -15.73 -1.58
C ASP A 102 1.10 -14.53 -2.04
N ASN A 103 1.59 -13.32 -1.77
CA ASN A 103 1.00 -12.11 -2.30
C ASN A 103 1.66 -11.80 -3.64
N GLU A 104 0.96 -12.15 -4.71
CA GLU A 104 1.44 -11.98 -6.08
C GLU A 104 0.63 -10.90 -6.78
N VAL A 105 1.33 -10.01 -7.47
CA VAL A 105 0.74 -9.00 -8.34
C VAL A 105 1.43 -9.09 -9.70
N ALA A 106 0.65 -9.10 -10.77
CA ALA A 106 1.18 -9.04 -12.12
C ALA A 106 0.36 -8.12 -13.01
N PHE A 107 0.98 -7.63 -14.07
CA PHE A 107 0.35 -6.88 -15.14
C PHE A 107 0.84 -7.44 -16.47
N ASP A 108 -0.10 -7.76 -17.36
CA ASP A 108 0.17 -8.37 -18.68
C ASP A 108 -0.01 -7.38 -19.84
N GLY A 109 0.02 -6.08 -19.55
CA GLY A 109 -0.24 -5.00 -20.50
C GLY A 109 -1.71 -4.61 -20.65
N GLN A 110 -2.64 -5.46 -20.21
CA GLN A 110 -4.08 -5.18 -20.30
C GLN A 110 -4.83 -5.42 -18.99
N ASN A 111 -4.37 -6.38 -18.19
CA ASN A 111 -5.04 -6.87 -17.01
C ASN A 111 -4.07 -6.88 -15.85
N ILE A 112 -4.61 -6.51 -14.70
CA ILE A 112 -3.96 -6.64 -13.43
C ILE A 112 -4.44 -7.92 -12.79
N TRP A 113 -3.48 -8.73 -12.38
CA TRP A 113 -3.69 -10.00 -11.72
C TRP A 113 -3.21 -9.89 -10.28
N ARG A 114 -4.02 -10.42 -9.37
CA ARG A 114 -3.67 -10.56 -7.96
C ARG A 114 -3.97 -11.96 -7.48
N ARG A 115 -3.01 -12.57 -6.81
CA ARG A 115 -3.22 -13.78 -6.01
C ARG A 115 -3.13 -13.39 -4.53
N ASP A 116 -4.15 -13.75 -3.79
CA ASP A 116 -4.12 -13.76 -2.33
C ASP A 116 -4.56 -15.12 -1.80
N ARG A 117 -4.65 -15.25 -0.46
CA ARG A 117 -5.08 -16.49 0.21
C ARG A 117 -6.48 -16.99 -0.22
N ASN A 118 -7.33 -16.12 -0.74
CA ASN A 118 -8.71 -16.43 -1.14
C ASN A 118 -8.82 -16.78 -2.64
N GLY A 119 -7.76 -16.55 -3.42
CA GLY A 119 -7.69 -16.97 -4.83
C GLY A 119 -7.07 -15.92 -5.75
N VAL A 120 -7.35 -16.08 -7.05
CA VAL A 120 -6.84 -15.23 -8.12
C VAL A 120 -7.94 -14.30 -8.61
N LYS A 121 -7.66 -12.99 -8.59
CA LYS A 121 -8.49 -11.94 -9.17
C LYS A 121 -7.81 -11.35 -10.40
N ARG A 122 -8.53 -11.34 -11.52
CA ARG A 122 -8.17 -10.61 -12.75
C ARG A 122 -9.04 -9.35 -12.83
N THR A 123 -8.42 -8.21 -13.08
CA THR A 123 -9.11 -6.92 -13.27
C THR A 123 -8.56 -6.28 -14.55
N PRO A 124 -9.37 -6.08 -15.60
CA PRO A 124 -8.96 -5.28 -16.74
C PRO A 124 -8.49 -3.90 -16.28
N LEU A 125 -7.44 -3.35 -16.89
CA LEU A 125 -6.90 -2.04 -16.49
C LEU A 125 -7.94 -0.94 -16.61
N ALA A 126 -8.76 -0.97 -17.67
CA ALA A 126 -9.87 -0.04 -17.89
C ALA A 126 -10.96 -0.10 -16.80
N ASP A 127 -11.13 -1.27 -16.16
CA ASP A 127 -12.10 -1.51 -15.10
C ASP A 127 -11.46 -1.44 -13.71
N ALA A 128 -10.13 -1.27 -13.64
CA ALA A 128 -9.44 -1.12 -12.37
C ALA A 128 -9.92 0.20 -11.77
N PRO A 129 -10.47 0.19 -10.54
CA PRO A 129 -10.82 1.43 -9.89
C PRO A 129 -9.59 2.34 -9.87
N ASP A 130 -9.79 3.65 -10.00
CA ASP A 130 -8.69 4.61 -9.90
C ASP A 130 -8.15 4.59 -8.47
N LEU A 131 -7.26 3.63 -8.20
CA LEU A 131 -6.68 3.36 -6.90
C LEU A 131 -5.53 4.33 -6.64
N MET A 132 -5.64 5.60 -7.04
CA MET A 132 -4.75 6.64 -6.50
C MET A 132 -4.74 6.62 -4.96
N ARG A 133 -5.81 6.09 -4.33
CA ARG A 133 -6.02 5.95 -2.87
C ARG A 133 -4.98 5.09 -2.15
N PHE A 134 -4.43 4.07 -2.82
CA PHE A 134 -3.48 3.15 -2.21
C PHE A 134 -2.40 2.80 -3.22
N ARG A 135 -1.13 2.88 -2.82
CA ARG A 135 -0.01 2.36 -3.62
C ARG A 135 -0.28 0.88 -3.88
N PHE A 136 -0.80 0.60 -5.06
CA PHE A 136 -1.31 -0.70 -5.48
C PHE A 136 -0.15 -1.68 -5.70
N LEU A 137 1.00 -1.15 -6.07
CA LEU A 137 2.24 -1.86 -6.36
C LEU A 137 3.34 -1.33 -5.45
N ASP A 138 3.74 -2.16 -4.50
CA ASP A 138 4.81 -1.80 -3.57
C ASP A 138 6.12 -2.43 -4.07
N TRP A 139 7.10 -1.58 -4.38
CA TRP A 139 8.43 -1.97 -4.88
C TRP A 139 9.52 -1.57 -3.87
N PRO A 140 9.56 -2.21 -2.69
CA PRO A 140 10.29 -1.66 -1.53
C PRO A 140 11.79 -1.52 -1.76
N TYR A 141 12.44 -2.51 -2.38
CA TYR A 141 13.87 -2.39 -2.72
C TYR A 141 14.14 -1.29 -3.76
N LEU A 142 13.33 -1.20 -4.82
CA LEU A 142 13.52 -0.19 -5.87
C LEU A 142 13.36 1.23 -5.29
N ASP A 143 12.30 1.46 -4.52
CA ASP A 143 12.09 2.75 -3.84
C ASP A 143 13.28 3.09 -2.92
N ALA A 144 13.73 2.13 -2.10
CA ALA A 144 14.85 2.32 -1.20
C ALA A 144 16.19 2.58 -1.94
N ALA A 145 16.39 1.93 -3.10
CA ALA A 145 17.56 2.13 -3.96
C ALA A 145 17.50 3.45 -4.76
N GLY A 146 16.44 4.26 -4.60
CA GLY A 146 16.27 5.49 -5.34
C GLY A 146 15.91 5.27 -6.81
N ILE A 147 15.11 4.23 -7.08
CA ILE A 147 14.55 3.92 -8.39
C ILE A 147 13.03 4.06 -8.31
N TYR A 148 12.48 4.93 -9.13
CA TYR A 148 11.05 5.10 -9.28
C TYR A 148 10.46 3.93 -10.08
N ALA A 149 9.39 3.37 -9.56
CA ALA A 149 8.63 2.25 -10.12
C ALA A 149 7.13 2.58 -10.03
N PRO A 150 6.29 2.05 -10.92
CA PRO A 150 4.88 2.39 -10.94
C PRO A 150 4.23 1.91 -9.63
N GLY A 151 3.68 2.86 -8.88
CA GLY A 151 3.06 2.61 -7.57
C GLY A 151 1.54 2.61 -7.63
N TYR A 152 0.98 3.41 -8.55
CA TYR A 152 -0.46 3.56 -8.77
C TYR A 152 -0.87 3.07 -10.16
N ILE A 153 -2.16 2.80 -10.34
CA ILE A 153 -2.74 2.39 -11.62
C ILE A 153 -2.46 3.43 -12.72
N SER A 154 -2.52 4.72 -12.38
CA SER A 154 -2.19 5.82 -13.27
C SER A 154 -0.75 5.82 -13.78
N ASP A 155 0.18 5.25 -13.00
CA ASP A 155 1.59 5.18 -13.39
C ASP A 155 1.82 4.01 -14.34
N VAL A 156 1.07 2.91 -14.15
CA VAL A 156 1.16 1.70 -14.99
C VAL A 156 0.86 2.03 -16.46
N GLU A 157 -0.08 2.92 -16.73
CA GLU A 157 -0.40 3.35 -18.11
C GLU A 157 0.72 4.17 -18.77
N ARG A 158 1.55 4.84 -17.97
CA ARG A 158 2.47 5.89 -18.44
C ARG A 158 3.93 5.45 -18.43
N LEU A 159 4.28 4.53 -17.54
CA LEU A 159 5.65 4.14 -17.30
C LEU A 159 6.06 2.95 -18.16
N SER A 160 6.90 3.20 -19.16
CA SER A 160 7.47 2.16 -20.03
C SER A 160 8.84 1.64 -19.57
N ALA A 161 9.43 2.26 -18.53
CA ALA A 161 10.71 1.86 -17.95
C ALA A 161 10.80 2.34 -16.50
N LEU A 162 11.41 1.56 -15.62
CA LEU A 162 11.84 2.08 -14.31
C LEU A 162 12.89 3.18 -14.52
N GLU A 163 12.92 4.18 -13.65
CA GLU A 163 13.83 5.31 -13.81
C GLU A 163 14.44 5.76 -12.48
N PRO A 164 15.63 6.37 -12.49
CA PRO A 164 16.20 6.94 -11.27
C PRO A 164 15.26 7.96 -10.64
N LEU A 165 15.04 7.86 -9.32
CA LEU A 165 14.09 8.69 -8.59
C LEU A 165 14.45 10.19 -8.67
N ALA A 166 15.74 10.52 -8.72
CA ALA A 166 16.19 11.89 -8.92
C ALA A 166 15.80 12.43 -10.31
N LEU A 167 15.86 11.61 -11.35
CA LEU A 167 15.39 11.97 -12.70
C LEU A 167 13.87 12.20 -12.69
N HIS A 168 13.12 11.29 -12.06
CA HIS A 168 11.67 11.41 -11.90
C HIS A 168 11.28 12.73 -11.20
N TYR A 169 11.94 13.05 -10.08
CA TYR A 169 11.64 14.29 -9.35
C TYR A 169 12.10 15.55 -10.07
N LEU A 170 13.15 15.52 -10.89
CA LEU A 170 13.51 16.69 -11.71
C LEU A 170 12.40 17.10 -12.67
N GLU A 171 11.62 16.15 -13.17
CA GLU A 171 10.54 16.40 -14.13
C GLU A 171 9.23 16.82 -13.44
N ASN A 172 9.06 16.45 -12.16
CA ASN A 172 7.82 16.63 -11.41
C ASN A 172 7.92 17.62 -10.23
N SER A 173 9.10 18.19 -9.98
CA SER A 173 9.33 19.12 -8.87
C SER A 173 8.97 20.55 -9.23
N GLU A 174 8.30 21.26 -8.31
CA GLU A 174 8.02 22.69 -8.43
C GLU A 174 9.28 23.56 -8.32
N SER A 175 10.27 23.08 -7.54
CA SER A 175 11.56 23.76 -7.41
C SER A 175 12.68 22.78 -7.10
N THR A 176 13.86 23.01 -7.68
CA THR A 176 15.03 22.17 -7.46
C THR A 176 16.21 23.03 -7.02
N LYS A 177 16.89 22.60 -5.95
CA LYS A 177 18.11 23.23 -5.45
C LYS A 177 19.24 22.18 -5.43
N VAL A 178 20.40 22.52 -5.99
CA VAL A 178 21.58 21.66 -6.00
C VAL A 178 22.71 22.33 -5.24
N GLU A 179 23.35 21.57 -4.36
CA GLU A 179 24.45 22.00 -3.50
C GLU A 179 25.57 20.95 -3.52
N ALA A 180 26.82 21.37 -3.60
CA ALA A 180 27.95 20.47 -3.44
C ALA A 180 28.16 20.16 -1.94
N VAL A 181 28.29 18.88 -1.60
CA VAL A 181 28.52 18.40 -0.23
C VAL A 181 29.64 17.37 -0.25
N GLY A 182 30.87 17.84 0.02
CA GLY A 182 32.06 17.02 -0.18
C GLY A 182 32.22 16.66 -1.66
N GLU A 183 32.37 15.37 -1.97
CA GLU A 183 32.41 14.86 -3.35
C GLU A 183 31.02 14.55 -3.93
N ASN A 184 29.97 14.69 -3.12
CA ASN A 184 28.59 14.38 -3.50
C ASN A 184 27.80 15.63 -3.88
N LEU A 185 26.64 15.41 -4.51
CA LEU A 185 25.68 16.48 -4.82
C LEU A 185 24.41 16.30 -3.99
N ARG A 186 24.08 17.26 -3.15
CA ARG A 186 22.77 17.32 -2.49
C ARG A 186 21.79 17.99 -3.42
N VAL A 187 20.70 17.29 -3.76
CA VAL A 187 19.60 17.82 -4.55
C VAL A 187 18.34 17.84 -3.69
N THR A 188 17.72 19.02 -3.56
CA THR A 188 16.48 19.22 -2.83
C THR A 188 15.36 19.48 -3.82
N PHE A 189 14.28 18.71 -3.71
CA PHE A 189 13.08 18.77 -4.54
C PHE A 189 11.88 19.21 -3.69
N GLN A 190 10.97 19.96 -4.30
CA GLN A 190 9.63 20.22 -3.79
C GLN A 190 8.63 19.49 -4.69
N VAL A 191 8.12 18.36 -4.21
CA VAL A 191 7.24 17.46 -5.00
C VAL A 191 5.90 17.32 -4.31
N ALA A 192 4.87 16.84 -5.01
CA ALA A 192 3.56 16.61 -4.40
C ALA A 192 3.66 15.66 -3.18
N ASP A 193 3.04 16.05 -2.07
CA ASP A 193 2.80 15.24 -0.88
C ASP A 193 1.46 14.52 -1.04
N GLU A 194 1.50 13.39 -1.73
CA GLU A 194 0.30 12.60 -1.99
C GLU A 194 -0.36 12.14 -0.68
N LEU A 195 0.43 11.82 0.34
CA LEU A 195 -0.09 11.37 1.64
C LEU A 195 -0.85 12.49 2.36
N ALA A 196 -0.28 13.70 2.42
CA ALA A 196 -0.97 14.84 3.02
C ALA A 196 -2.24 15.21 2.24
N ASN A 197 -2.22 15.09 0.91
CA ASN A 197 -3.39 15.29 0.08
C ASN A 197 -4.51 14.30 0.43
N TRP A 198 -4.15 13.02 0.62
CA TRP A 198 -5.09 11.97 1.03
C TRP A 198 -5.65 12.16 2.42
N GLN A 199 -4.80 12.49 3.40
CA GLN A 199 -5.25 12.77 4.77
C GLN A 199 -6.27 13.91 4.80
N LYS A 200 -6.03 14.97 4.01
CA LYS A 200 -6.97 16.08 3.87
C LYS A 200 -8.33 15.61 3.34
N ILE A 201 -8.33 14.79 2.29
CA ILE A 201 -9.57 14.23 1.72
C ILE A 201 -10.31 13.37 2.73
N GLU A 202 -9.61 12.47 3.44
CA GLU A 202 -10.24 11.57 4.42
C GLU A 202 -10.78 12.31 5.64
N ILE A 203 -10.06 13.34 6.14
CA ILE A 203 -10.55 14.21 7.23
C ILE A 203 -11.79 14.97 6.79
N GLU A 204 -11.78 15.54 5.58
CA GLU A 204 -12.95 16.23 5.03
C GLU A 204 -14.12 15.27 4.85
N LYS A 205 -13.86 14.05 4.39
CA LYS A 205 -14.84 12.97 4.26
C LYS A 205 -15.44 12.57 5.60
N GLN A 206 -14.64 12.37 6.65
CA GLN A 206 -15.15 12.10 8.00
C GLN A 206 -15.98 13.26 8.57
N ARG A 207 -15.67 14.50 8.17
CA ARG A 207 -16.49 15.69 8.50
C ARG A 207 -17.78 15.75 7.69
N SER A 208 -17.81 15.11 6.52
CA SER A 208 -18.96 15.06 5.62
C SER A 208 -19.43 13.62 5.45
N ASP A 209 -20.04 13.00 6.47
CA ASP A 209 -20.63 11.63 6.44
C ASP A 209 -20.84 11.04 5.01
N PRO A 210 -20.05 10.03 4.53
CA PRO A 210 -20.46 9.37 3.28
C PRO A 210 -20.02 7.87 3.18
N PRO A 211 -20.51 7.09 2.18
CA PRO A 211 -21.85 6.50 2.09
C PRO A 211 -21.81 5.07 1.46
N SER A 212 -22.96 4.43 1.18
CA SER A 212 -22.98 3.23 0.32
C SER A 212 -22.69 3.60 -1.14
N ALA A 213 -21.69 2.94 -1.74
CA ALA A 213 -21.17 3.17 -3.10
C ALA A 213 -22.14 2.84 -4.25
N THR A 214 -23.41 2.62 -3.96
CA THR A 214 -24.45 2.24 -4.93
C THR A 214 -25.58 3.28 -5.04
N THR A 215 -25.53 4.35 -4.25
CA THR A 215 -26.54 5.41 -4.28
C THR A 215 -26.06 6.61 -5.10
N PRO A 216 -26.95 7.37 -5.74
CA PRO A 216 -26.59 8.64 -6.41
C PRO A 216 -25.83 9.62 -5.52
N LYS A 217 -26.10 9.58 -4.19
CA LYS A 217 -25.38 10.37 -3.18
C LYS A 217 -23.94 9.88 -2.98
N GLY A 218 -23.69 8.58 -3.08
CA GLY A 218 -22.34 8.01 -3.03
C GLY A 218 -21.51 8.27 -4.26
N VAL A 219 -22.12 8.19 -5.45
CA VAL A 219 -21.47 8.59 -6.70
C VAL A 219 -21.15 10.09 -6.68
N ALA A 220 -22.04 10.94 -6.15
CA ALA A 220 -21.76 12.38 -6.02
C ALA A 220 -20.61 12.68 -5.04
N ALA A 221 -20.55 11.99 -3.90
CA ALA A 221 -19.44 12.11 -2.95
C ALA A 221 -18.11 11.64 -3.57
N GLU A 222 -18.12 10.56 -4.34
CA GLU A 222 -16.94 10.08 -5.08
C GLU A 222 -16.49 11.07 -6.16
N ILE A 223 -17.43 11.68 -6.90
CA ILE A 223 -17.13 12.76 -7.86
C ILE A 223 -16.51 13.97 -7.14
N GLU A 224 -16.96 14.30 -5.93
CA GLU A 224 -16.40 15.39 -5.15
C GLU A 224 -14.99 15.05 -4.62
N ASP A 225 -14.76 13.83 -4.14
CA ASP A 225 -13.43 13.32 -3.80
C ASP A 225 -12.47 13.44 -5.00
N VAL A 226 -12.93 13.04 -6.20
CA VAL A 226 -12.15 13.16 -7.45
C VAL A 226 -11.86 14.62 -7.81
N LYS A 227 -12.78 15.56 -7.53
CA LYS A 227 -12.51 16.99 -7.72
C LYS A 227 -11.49 17.53 -6.72
N LYS A 228 -11.57 17.11 -5.45
CA LYS A 228 -10.63 17.51 -4.39
C LYS A 228 -9.23 16.93 -4.63
N LEU A 229 -9.14 15.73 -5.19
CA LEU A 229 -7.87 15.14 -5.66
C LEU A 229 -7.17 15.95 -6.75
N LYS A 230 -7.94 16.77 -7.50
CA LYS A 230 -7.44 17.63 -8.58
C LYS A 230 -7.11 19.05 -8.10
N ALA A 231 -7.32 19.39 -6.82
CA ALA A 231 -6.91 20.67 -6.24
C ALA A 231 -5.38 20.77 -6.12
N PRO A 232 -4.81 21.97 -5.90
CA PRO A 232 -3.37 22.13 -5.70
C PRO A 232 -2.89 21.24 -4.56
N LYS A 233 -2.00 20.30 -4.89
CA LYS A 233 -1.52 19.28 -3.94
C LYS A 233 -0.56 19.96 -2.97
N PRO A 234 -0.65 19.68 -1.65
CA PRO A 234 0.42 20.07 -0.73
C PRO A 234 1.75 19.52 -1.24
N THR A 235 2.85 20.24 -1.02
CA THR A 235 4.19 19.79 -1.41
C THR A 235 4.98 19.31 -0.21
N ARG A 236 5.85 18.33 -0.45
CA ARG A 236 6.81 17.78 0.49
C ARG A 236 8.23 18.02 -0.01
N THR A 237 9.15 18.10 0.94
CA THR A 237 10.57 18.25 0.62
C THR A 237 11.24 16.88 0.55
N VAL A 238 11.92 16.59 -0.56
CA VAL A 238 12.77 15.41 -0.69
C VAL A 238 14.21 15.85 -0.95
N VAL A 239 15.14 15.36 -0.14
CA VAL A 239 16.57 15.64 -0.26
C VAL A 239 17.29 14.36 -0.65
N ILE A 240 17.99 14.36 -1.77
CA ILE A 240 18.80 13.23 -2.22
C ILE A 240 20.26 13.64 -2.26
N LEU A 241 21.12 12.84 -1.62
CA LEU A 241 22.57 12.93 -1.78
C LEU A 241 22.99 11.97 -2.91
N LEU A 242 23.39 12.55 -4.04
CA LEU A 242 23.85 11.83 -5.21
C LEU A 242 25.35 11.58 -5.11
N ASP A 243 25.76 10.35 -5.38
CA ASP A 243 27.16 9.93 -5.35
C ASP A 243 27.71 9.76 -6.78
N PRO A 244 28.57 10.68 -7.26
CA PRO A 244 29.17 10.59 -8.59
C PRO A 244 29.98 9.31 -8.83
N LYS A 245 30.58 8.70 -7.79
CA LYS A 245 31.38 7.47 -7.93
C LYS A 245 30.52 6.26 -8.28
N HIS A 246 29.26 6.27 -7.84
CA HIS A 246 28.29 5.23 -8.11
C HIS A 246 27.28 5.68 -9.18
N GLY A 247 27.75 6.44 -10.17
CA GLY A 247 26.94 6.87 -11.30
C GLY A 247 25.79 7.81 -10.91
N TYR A 248 25.99 8.69 -9.93
CA TYR A 248 24.96 9.57 -9.38
C TYR A 248 23.75 8.82 -8.79
N GLY A 249 23.99 7.63 -8.24
CA GLY A 249 23.00 6.91 -7.44
C GLY A 249 22.68 7.64 -6.13
N ALA A 250 21.49 7.41 -5.58
CA ALA A 250 21.06 7.98 -4.31
C ALA A 250 21.76 7.27 -3.13
N SER A 251 22.83 7.87 -2.60
CA SER A 251 23.55 7.34 -1.43
C SER A 251 22.78 7.59 -0.13
N GLU A 252 22.06 8.71 -0.06
CA GLU A 252 21.15 9.03 1.04
C GLU A 252 19.92 9.76 0.50
N ARG A 253 18.75 9.47 1.07
CA ARG A 253 17.48 10.15 0.79
C ARG A 253 16.81 10.53 2.09
N GLU A 254 16.47 11.79 2.28
CA GLU A 254 15.58 12.25 3.34
C GLU A 254 14.27 12.76 2.77
N GLU A 255 13.16 12.41 3.43
CA GLU A 255 11.82 12.87 3.06
C GLU A 255 11.20 13.60 4.24
N TRP A 256 10.58 14.74 3.96
CA TRP A 256 9.98 15.64 4.94
C TRP A 256 8.57 16.00 4.49
N ASN A 257 7.56 15.82 5.33
CA ASN A 257 6.17 16.15 4.99
C ASN A 257 5.97 17.66 4.78
N ALA A 258 4.77 18.04 4.30
CA ALA A 258 4.39 19.44 4.13
C ALA A 258 4.49 20.32 5.41
N ALA A 259 4.49 19.71 6.60
CA ALA A 259 4.66 20.41 7.87
C ALA A 259 6.14 20.57 8.29
N GLY A 260 7.09 20.15 7.44
CA GLY A 260 8.53 20.24 7.72
C GLY A 260 9.03 19.21 8.73
N GLN A 261 8.32 18.10 8.90
CA GLN A 261 8.71 17.00 9.79
C GLN A 261 9.31 15.86 8.96
N ARG A 262 10.46 15.32 9.40
CA ARG A 262 11.11 14.20 8.72
C ARG A 262 10.26 12.93 8.87
N ILE A 263 9.91 12.33 7.74
CA ILE A 263 9.09 11.10 7.67
C ILE A 263 9.92 9.86 7.37
N GLY A 264 11.03 10.03 6.65
CA GLY A 264 11.89 8.94 6.25
C GLY A 264 13.32 9.40 5.99
N ARG A 265 14.27 8.51 6.28
CA ARG A 265 15.67 8.63 5.87
C ARG A 265 16.11 7.27 5.34
N ILE A 266 16.68 7.21 4.15
CA ILE A 266 17.13 5.96 3.52
C ILE A 266 18.61 6.11 3.20
N GLN A 267 19.40 5.07 3.50
CA GLN A 267 20.82 5.00 3.19
C GLN A 267 21.09 3.80 2.29
N SER A 268 21.86 4.01 1.23
CA SER A 268 22.27 3.00 0.27
C SER A 268 23.73 2.61 0.50
N GLU A 269 23.98 1.32 0.65
CA GLU A 269 25.25 0.73 1.06
C GLU A 269 25.65 -0.40 0.11
N ASP A 270 26.91 -0.83 0.21
CA ASP A 270 27.45 -1.99 -0.51
C ASP A 270 27.18 -1.94 -2.03
N TRP A 271 27.55 -0.82 -2.65
CA TRP A 271 27.35 -0.57 -4.08
C TRP A 271 28.08 -1.58 -4.96
N LYS A 272 27.37 -2.08 -5.99
CA LYS A 272 27.91 -2.98 -6.99
C LYS A 272 27.66 -2.44 -8.40
N PHE A 273 28.68 -2.52 -9.23
CA PHE A 273 28.57 -2.23 -10.65
C PHE A 273 28.22 -3.50 -11.43
N PHE A 274 27.22 -3.42 -12.30
CA PHE A 274 26.77 -4.50 -13.16
C PHE A 274 27.24 -4.23 -14.58
N GLU A 275 28.43 -4.72 -14.93
CA GLU A 275 29.13 -4.42 -16.19
C GLU A 275 28.25 -4.64 -17.44
N GLY A 276 27.54 -5.77 -17.50
CA GLY A 276 26.69 -6.12 -18.64
C GLY A 276 25.54 -5.14 -18.91
N ALA A 277 25.11 -4.40 -17.89
CA ALA A 277 24.04 -3.41 -17.98
C ALA A 277 24.53 -1.96 -17.78
N GLY A 278 25.80 -1.76 -17.39
CA GLY A 278 26.38 -0.43 -17.20
C GLY A 278 25.78 0.38 -16.05
N ILE A 279 25.22 -0.28 -15.03
CA ILE A 279 24.48 0.34 -13.92
C ILE A 279 25.09 0.02 -12.56
N TRP A 280 25.01 0.98 -11.63
CA TRP A 280 25.29 0.79 -10.22
C TRP A 280 23.99 0.55 -9.46
N LEU A 281 23.96 -0.47 -8.60
CA LEU A 281 22.88 -0.68 -7.64
C LEU A 281 23.46 -0.97 -6.24
N PRO A 282 22.80 -0.50 -5.17
CA PRO A 282 23.19 -0.86 -3.81
C PRO A 282 22.77 -2.30 -3.49
N ASN A 283 23.67 -3.11 -2.93
CA ASN A 283 23.26 -4.43 -2.44
C ASN A 283 22.44 -4.35 -1.15
N ARG A 284 22.52 -3.22 -0.44
CA ARG A 284 21.84 -3.02 0.84
C ARG A 284 21.28 -1.62 0.95
N CYS A 285 20.02 -1.49 1.33
CA CYS A 285 19.39 -0.21 1.65
C CYS A 285 18.79 -0.27 3.05
N VAL A 286 19.03 0.74 3.88
CA VAL A 286 18.49 0.86 5.23
C VAL A 286 17.56 2.07 5.30
N ALA A 287 16.27 1.81 5.47
CA ALA A 287 15.24 2.82 5.62
C ALA A 287 14.89 3.02 7.10
N PHE A 288 14.92 4.26 7.55
CA PHE A 288 14.58 4.73 8.88
C PHE A 288 13.30 5.55 8.80
N TYR A 289 12.22 5.07 9.42
CA TYR A 289 10.93 5.71 9.43
C TYR A 289 10.59 6.28 10.81
N TYR A 290 10.01 7.48 10.80
CA TYR A 290 9.67 8.26 12.00
C TYR A 290 8.19 8.11 12.39
N ALA A 291 7.42 7.35 11.62
CA ALA A 291 6.07 6.88 11.93
C ALA A 291 5.86 5.47 11.37
N ARG A 292 4.66 4.90 11.58
CA ARG A 292 4.26 3.68 10.89
C ARG A 292 4.26 3.91 9.37
N PRO A 293 5.00 3.12 8.56
CA PRO A 293 5.12 3.38 7.11
C PRO A 293 3.81 3.21 6.32
N LYS A 294 2.83 2.49 6.88
CA LYS A 294 1.61 2.07 6.17
C LYS A 294 0.30 2.51 6.84
N LEU A 295 0.35 3.40 7.85
CA LEU A 295 -0.84 3.89 8.55
C LEU A 295 -0.86 5.42 8.60
N PHE A 296 -2.04 5.99 8.32
CA PHE A 296 -2.36 7.40 8.50
C PHE A 296 -2.18 7.78 9.97
N LEU A 297 -1.00 8.28 10.34
CA LEU A 297 -0.74 8.78 11.69
C LEU A 297 -0.57 10.30 11.68
N PRO A 298 -1.21 11.02 12.61
CA PRO A 298 -1.05 12.46 12.76
C PRO A 298 0.24 12.87 13.49
N GLU A 299 0.96 11.93 14.11
CA GLU A 299 2.17 12.22 14.91
C GLU A 299 3.40 11.46 14.44
N LEU A 300 4.51 12.20 14.28
CA LEU A 300 5.83 11.72 13.91
C LEU A 300 6.76 11.75 15.13
N SER A 301 7.52 10.67 15.33
CA SER A 301 8.58 10.59 16.32
C SER A 301 9.78 11.44 15.91
N LYS A 302 10.56 11.92 16.90
CA LYS A 302 11.84 12.60 16.65
C LYS A 302 12.96 11.63 16.27
N GLU A 303 12.87 10.39 16.77
CA GLU A 303 13.81 9.30 16.51
C GLU A 303 13.17 8.22 15.63
N PRO A 304 13.95 7.44 14.84
CA PRO A 304 13.41 6.33 14.07
C PRO A 304 12.69 5.32 14.96
N VAL A 305 11.43 5.01 14.62
CA VAL A 305 10.59 4.03 15.33
C VAL A 305 10.47 2.71 14.56
N HIS A 306 10.82 2.72 13.28
CA HIS A 306 10.86 1.54 12.43
C HIS A 306 12.04 1.64 11.47
N ILE A 307 12.85 0.59 11.44
CA ILE A 307 14.01 0.48 10.58
C ILE A 307 13.83 -0.78 9.73
N VAL A 308 13.88 -0.60 8.43
CA VAL A 308 13.74 -1.65 7.44
C VAL A 308 15.05 -1.77 6.68
N THR A 309 15.56 -2.99 6.54
CA THR A 309 16.75 -3.27 5.72
C THR A 309 16.33 -4.13 4.54
N HIS A 310 16.59 -3.63 3.33
CA HIS A 310 16.42 -4.38 2.09
C HIS A 310 17.79 -4.85 1.61
N GLU A 311 17.90 -6.13 1.26
CA GLU A 311 19.13 -6.72 0.74
C GLU A 311 18.88 -7.35 -0.62
N LEU A 312 19.53 -6.83 -1.66
CA LEU A 312 19.52 -7.40 -2.99
C LEU A 312 20.28 -8.72 -2.98
N LYS A 313 19.62 -9.80 -3.40
CA LYS A 313 20.21 -11.14 -3.49
C LYS A 313 20.59 -11.48 -4.92
N ARG A 314 19.75 -11.09 -5.88
CA ARG A 314 19.96 -11.38 -7.30
C ARG A 314 19.41 -10.26 -8.15
N VAL A 315 20.11 -9.94 -9.23
CA VAL A 315 19.61 -9.09 -10.30
C VAL A 315 20.05 -9.64 -11.64
N GLU A 316 19.13 -9.59 -12.61
CA GLU A 316 19.41 -9.91 -14.00
C GLU A 316 18.75 -8.86 -14.88
N PHE A 317 19.43 -8.51 -15.96
CA PHE A 317 18.98 -7.50 -16.92
C PHE A 317 18.66 -8.15 -18.25
N GLY A 318 17.79 -7.50 -19.01
CA GLY A 318 17.34 -7.97 -20.32
C GLY A 318 15.99 -8.68 -20.27
N GLU A 319 15.39 -8.81 -21.44
CA GLU A 319 14.08 -9.41 -21.63
C GLU A 319 14.11 -10.90 -21.26
N LYS A 320 13.05 -11.34 -20.59
CA LYS A 320 12.84 -12.73 -20.22
C LYS A 320 11.45 -13.13 -20.66
N ASN A 321 11.35 -14.27 -21.33
CA ASN A 321 10.06 -14.85 -21.66
C ASN A 321 9.39 -15.40 -20.39
N ILE A 322 8.56 -14.58 -19.76
CA ILE A 322 7.88 -14.91 -18.52
C ILE A 322 6.39 -15.11 -18.81
N PRO A 323 5.84 -16.32 -18.59
CA PRO A 323 4.43 -16.57 -18.82
C PRO A 323 3.57 -15.91 -17.73
N PHE A 324 2.81 -14.88 -18.09
CA PHE A 324 1.91 -14.15 -17.18
C PHE A 324 0.54 -14.85 -17.04
N THR A 325 0.53 -16.12 -16.65
CA THR A 325 -0.71 -16.91 -16.51
C THR A 325 -0.93 -17.40 -15.09
N PHE A 326 -2.04 -16.99 -14.47
CA PHE A 326 -2.52 -17.55 -13.21
C PHE A 326 -3.61 -18.59 -13.49
N ASP A 327 -3.23 -19.81 -13.85
CA ASP A 327 -4.24 -20.88 -14.02
C ASP A 327 -4.72 -21.36 -12.64
N LYS A 328 -6.05 -21.31 -12.45
CA LYS A 328 -6.75 -21.64 -11.19
C LYS A 328 -6.78 -23.14 -10.89
N ALA A 329 -6.63 -24.00 -11.90
CA ALA A 329 -6.70 -25.45 -11.74
C ALA A 329 -5.42 -26.06 -11.15
N LYS A 330 -4.30 -25.33 -11.21
CA LYS A 330 -3.03 -25.76 -10.63
C LYS A 330 -2.77 -25.03 -9.31
N SER A 331 -2.85 -25.78 -8.21
CA SER A 331 -2.25 -25.36 -6.94
C SER A 331 -0.76 -25.14 -7.17
N GLY A 332 -0.27 -23.90 -6.98
CA GLY A 332 1.16 -23.58 -7.13
C GLY A 332 1.59 -22.94 -8.45
N ASN A 333 0.67 -22.47 -9.30
CA ASN A 333 1.05 -21.63 -10.46
C ASN A 333 1.67 -20.30 -10.00
N HIS A 334 2.98 -20.33 -9.79
CA HIS A 334 3.83 -19.15 -9.75
C HIS A 334 4.22 -18.83 -11.18
N ILE A 335 4.22 -17.55 -11.53
CA ILE A 335 4.70 -17.04 -12.82
C ILE A 335 6.19 -17.46 -13.08
N PHE A 336 6.87 -17.93 -12.03
CA PHE A 336 8.27 -18.31 -11.99
C PHE A 336 8.51 -19.66 -11.30
N ASP A 337 7.78 -20.74 -11.62
CA ASP A 337 8.26 -22.05 -11.17
C ASP A 337 9.63 -22.35 -11.84
N ARG A 338 10.69 -22.33 -11.04
CA ARG A 338 12.09 -22.48 -11.46
C ARG A 338 12.61 -23.89 -11.31
N THR A 339 11.78 -24.85 -10.94
CA THR A 339 12.17 -26.26 -11.01
C THR A 339 11.91 -26.80 -12.41
N THR A 340 12.77 -26.44 -13.38
CA THR A 340 13.32 -27.35 -14.39
C THR A 340 14.14 -26.57 -15.42
N SER A 341 15.44 -26.85 -15.40
CA SER A 341 16.33 -26.67 -16.54
C SER A 341 16.00 -27.72 -17.62
N GLU A 342 16.15 -27.31 -18.88
CA GLU A 342 16.28 -28.11 -20.11
C GLU A 342 15.05 -28.84 -20.68
N THR A 343 14.51 -28.32 -21.79
CA THR A 343 14.56 -28.92 -23.16
C THR A 343 13.47 -28.26 -24.03
N PRO A 344 13.77 -27.82 -25.27
CA PRO A 344 12.75 -27.23 -26.14
C PRO A 344 11.84 -28.33 -26.70
N LEU A 345 10.64 -28.47 -26.15
CA LEU A 345 9.54 -29.14 -26.83
C LEU A 345 8.72 -28.07 -27.56
N ALA A 346 8.97 -27.96 -28.86
CA ALA A 346 7.98 -27.46 -29.79
C ALA A 346 6.70 -28.30 -29.59
N SER A 347 5.73 -27.71 -28.89
CA SER A 347 4.36 -28.21 -28.85
C SER A 347 3.46 -27.02 -29.15
N ALA A 348 2.75 -27.12 -30.27
CA ALA A 348 1.68 -26.21 -30.60
C ALA A 348 0.67 -26.22 -29.45
N LEU A 349 0.50 -25.07 -28.79
CA LEU A 349 -0.62 -24.88 -27.87
C LEU A 349 -1.91 -25.03 -28.69
N PRO A 350 -2.86 -25.90 -28.30
CA PRO A 350 -4.21 -25.77 -28.80
C PRO A 350 -4.73 -24.40 -28.34
N LEU A 351 -5.32 -23.63 -29.26
CA LEU A 351 -6.11 -22.46 -28.87
C LEU A 351 -7.08 -22.94 -27.78
N ALA A 352 -7.01 -22.33 -26.60
CA ALA A 352 -8.05 -22.49 -25.60
C ALA A 352 -9.36 -22.04 -26.26
N GLU A 353 -10.22 -23.00 -26.58
CA GLU A 353 -11.58 -22.75 -27.03
C GLU A 353 -12.23 -21.89 -25.95
N GLN A 354 -12.67 -20.67 -26.30
CA GLN A 354 -13.49 -19.86 -25.41
C GLN A 354 -14.63 -20.75 -24.92
N GLU A 355 -14.73 -20.92 -23.60
CA GLU A 355 -15.82 -21.67 -22.98
C GLU A 355 -17.13 -21.14 -23.57
N LYS A 356 -17.86 -21.99 -24.29
CA LYS A 356 -19.15 -21.62 -24.87
C LYS A 356 -20.08 -21.31 -23.71
N VAL A 357 -20.32 -20.02 -23.48
CA VAL A 357 -21.28 -19.56 -22.49
C VAL A 357 -22.65 -20.10 -22.89
N ASP A 358 -23.22 -20.95 -22.04
CA ASP A 358 -24.58 -21.45 -22.21
C ASP A 358 -25.56 -20.32 -21.85
N VAL A 359 -25.82 -19.47 -22.85
CA VAL A 359 -26.75 -18.35 -22.74
C VAL A 359 -28.15 -18.82 -22.32
N ALA A 360 -28.57 -20.02 -22.74
CA ALA A 360 -29.89 -20.54 -22.36
C ALA A 360 -29.98 -20.82 -20.86
N THR A 361 -28.93 -21.41 -20.27
CA THR A 361 -28.85 -21.59 -18.81
C THR A 361 -28.77 -20.25 -18.08
N VAL A 362 -27.99 -19.29 -18.59
CA VAL A 362 -27.92 -17.93 -18.01
C VAL A 362 -29.29 -17.23 -18.01
N GLU A 363 -30.05 -17.30 -19.10
CA GLU A 363 -31.39 -16.71 -19.18
C GLU A 363 -32.39 -17.40 -18.24
N ARG A 364 -32.28 -18.72 -18.06
CA ARG A 364 -33.07 -19.45 -17.05
C ARG A 364 -32.74 -18.98 -15.62
N ILE A 365 -31.46 -18.78 -15.29
CA ILE A 365 -31.04 -18.23 -13.99
C ILE A 365 -31.60 -16.81 -13.81
N LYS A 366 -31.51 -15.94 -14.82
CA LYS A 366 -32.08 -14.59 -14.75
C LYS A 366 -33.58 -14.61 -14.51
N THR A 367 -34.30 -15.50 -15.18
CA THR A 367 -35.75 -15.67 -15.00
C THR A 367 -36.07 -16.08 -13.56
N GLU A 368 -35.31 -17.01 -12.98
CA GLU A 368 -35.48 -17.43 -11.59
C GLU A 368 -35.25 -16.27 -10.61
N VAL A 369 -34.21 -15.47 -10.85
CA VAL A 369 -33.89 -14.27 -10.04
C VAL A 369 -34.98 -13.21 -10.16
N LEU A 370 -35.59 -13.02 -11.33
CA LEU A 370 -36.57 -11.96 -11.58
C LEU A 370 -37.99 -12.35 -11.17
N HIS A 371 -38.36 -13.62 -11.30
CA HIS A 371 -39.75 -14.06 -11.15
C HIS A 371 -40.02 -14.97 -9.95
N ASN A 372 -38.99 -15.66 -9.43
CA ASN A 372 -39.15 -16.68 -8.39
C ASN A 372 -38.22 -16.44 -7.17
N SER A 373 -37.66 -15.24 -7.04
CA SER A 373 -36.67 -14.92 -6.00
C SER A 373 -37.18 -15.21 -4.59
N GLN A 374 -36.40 -15.98 -3.83
CA GLN A 374 -36.63 -16.28 -2.41
C GLN A 374 -35.82 -15.36 -1.48
N VAL A 375 -35.09 -14.38 -2.03
CA VAL A 375 -34.11 -13.57 -1.29
C VAL A 375 -34.72 -12.90 -0.05
N MET A 376 -35.91 -12.33 -0.16
CA MET A 376 -36.53 -11.63 0.97
C MET A 376 -36.93 -12.58 2.11
N GLY A 377 -37.38 -13.79 1.78
CA GLY A 377 -37.67 -14.82 2.78
C GLY A 377 -36.40 -15.28 3.49
N ILE A 378 -35.34 -15.56 2.72
CA ILE A 378 -34.03 -15.96 3.26
C ILE A 378 -33.46 -14.87 4.17
N VAL A 379 -33.52 -13.60 3.73
CA VAL A 379 -33.05 -12.47 4.51
C VAL A 379 -33.85 -12.35 5.80
N SER A 380 -35.18 -12.47 5.79
CA SER A 380 -36.00 -12.38 7.01
C SER A 380 -35.66 -13.46 8.05
N TRP A 381 -35.42 -14.70 7.63
CA TRP A 381 -34.94 -15.75 8.55
C TRP A 381 -33.62 -15.35 9.21
N LEU A 382 -32.69 -14.83 8.42
CA LEU A 382 -31.42 -14.36 8.94
C LEU A 382 -31.64 -13.13 9.85
N THR A 383 -32.24 -12.04 9.37
CA THR A 383 -32.26 -10.75 10.07
C THR A 383 -33.29 -10.64 11.18
N ASP A 384 -34.43 -11.32 11.06
CA ASP A 384 -35.57 -11.12 11.95
C ASP A 384 -35.69 -12.27 12.94
N VAL A 385 -35.49 -13.52 12.48
CA VAL A 385 -35.55 -14.71 13.35
C VAL A 385 -34.26 -14.88 14.15
N TYR A 386 -33.10 -14.91 13.48
CA TYR A 386 -31.82 -15.09 14.16
C TYR A 386 -31.17 -13.77 14.59
N GLY A 387 -31.54 -12.64 14.00
CA GLY A 387 -31.08 -11.33 14.47
C GLY A 387 -29.55 -11.16 14.45
N PRO A 388 -28.96 -10.39 15.37
CA PRO A 388 -27.50 -10.21 15.43
C PRO A 388 -26.71 -11.52 15.60
N ARG A 389 -25.83 -11.82 14.65
CA ARG A 389 -25.02 -13.06 14.56
C ARG A 389 -23.53 -12.76 14.71
N LEU A 390 -23.11 -12.33 15.90
CA LEU A 390 -21.69 -12.13 16.21
C LEU A 390 -20.93 -13.47 16.15
N THR A 391 -19.73 -13.49 15.57
CA THR A 391 -18.89 -14.70 15.51
C THR A 391 -18.73 -15.35 16.89
N GLY A 392 -19.05 -16.65 16.96
CA GLY A 392 -19.04 -17.44 18.19
C GLY A 392 -20.22 -17.19 19.14
N SER A 393 -21.25 -16.42 18.75
CA SER A 393 -22.48 -16.27 19.53
C SER A 393 -23.46 -17.45 19.29
N PRO A 394 -24.41 -17.69 20.21
CA PRO A 394 -25.45 -18.69 20.01
C PRO A 394 -26.27 -18.48 18.73
N ASN A 395 -26.57 -17.24 18.37
CA ASN A 395 -27.38 -16.92 17.19
C ASN A 395 -26.63 -17.23 15.88
N THR A 396 -25.30 -17.10 15.86
CA THR A 396 -24.48 -17.49 14.71
C THR A 396 -24.55 -18.99 14.48
N GLN A 397 -24.46 -19.78 15.55
CA GLN A 397 -24.61 -21.23 15.46
C GLN A 397 -26.01 -21.61 14.98
N ALA A 398 -27.06 -21.05 15.59
CA ALA A 398 -28.45 -21.35 15.21
C ALA A 398 -28.75 -21.01 13.73
N ALA A 399 -28.22 -19.90 13.23
CA ALA A 399 -28.36 -19.53 11.82
C ALA A 399 -27.55 -20.43 10.88
N ALA A 400 -26.37 -20.89 11.30
CA ALA A 400 -25.57 -21.84 10.54
C ALA A 400 -26.29 -23.19 10.43
N ASP A 401 -26.86 -23.68 11.53
CA ASP A 401 -27.65 -24.91 11.55
C ASP A 401 -28.89 -24.81 10.64
N TRP A 402 -29.57 -23.66 10.68
CA TRP A 402 -30.68 -23.37 9.76
C TRP A 402 -30.27 -23.34 8.29
N ALA A 403 -29.14 -22.71 7.98
CA ALA A 403 -28.62 -22.65 6.62
C ALA A 403 -28.30 -24.06 6.10
N VAL A 404 -27.67 -24.90 6.93
CA VAL A 404 -27.40 -26.31 6.60
C VAL A 404 -28.70 -27.07 6.33
N ALA A 405 -29.70 -26.94 7.21
CA ALA A 405 -30.99 -27.60 7.03
C ALA A 405 -31.71 -27.13 5.75
N THR A 406 -31.66 -25.83 5.46
CA THR A 406 -32.28 -25.22 4.28
C THR A 406 -31.59 -25.67 2.99
N MET A 407 -30.26 -25.68 2.95
CA MET A 407 -29.51 -26.18 1.79
C MET A 407 -29.78 -27.66 1.53
N ARG A 408 -29.91 -28.47 2.59
CA ARG A 408 -30.30 -29.89 2.45
C ARG A 408 -31.71 -30.05 1.90
N SER A 409 -32.67 -29.22 2.33
CA SER A 409 -34.05 -29.30 1.82
C SER A 409 -34.16 -28.91 0.34
N TRP A 410 -33.24 -28.10 -0.16
CA TRP A 410 -33.10 -27.80 -1.60
C TRP A 410 -32.40 -28.91 -2.40
N GLY A 411 -31.94 -29.99 -1.74
CA GLY A 411 -31.33 -31.14 -2.40
C GLY A 411 -29.82 -31.07 -2.62
N LEU A 412 -29.11 -30.16 -1.93
CA LEU A 412 -27.64 -30.12 -2.00
C LEU A 412 -27.04 -31.34 -1.29
N SER A 413 -26.04 -31.97 -1.92
CA SER A 413 -25.51 -33.27 -1.52
C SER A 413 -24.33 -33.25 -0.55
N ASN A 414 -23.58 -32.13 -0.46
CA ASN A 414 -22.37 -32.02 0.37
C ASN A 414 -22.43 -30.87 1.40
N VAL A 415 -23.53 -30.79 2.15
CA VAL A 415 -23.77 -29.69 3.11
C VAL A 415 -23.27 -30.05 4.51
N HIS A 416 -22.26 -29.32 4.99
CA HIS A 416 -21.68 -29.46 6.32
C HIS A 416 -21.12 -28.12 6.82
N LEU A 417 -20.85 -28.03 8.12
CA LEU A 417 -20.13 -26.90 8.72
C LEU A 417 -18.63 -27.21 8.76
N GLU A 418 -17.80 -26.24 8.42
CA GLU A 418 -16.35 -26.32 8.57
C GLU A 418 -15.92 -25.55 9.83
N PRO A 419 -15.16 -26.17 10.74
CA PRO A 419 -14.66 -25.48 11.92
C PRO A 419 -13.59 -24.44 11.53
N TRP A 420 -13.64 -23.27 12.17
CA TRP A 420 -12.65 -22.20 11.98
C TRP A 420 -11.98 -21.81 13.30
N GLY A 421 -10.65 -21.80 13.30
CA GLY A 421 -9.79 -21.35 14.41
C GLY A 421 -9.36 -22.45 15.40
N PRO A 422 -8.57 -22.05 16.41
CA PRO A 422 -9.01 -22.09 17.80
C PRO A 422 -9.72 -20.77 18.14
N PHE A 423 -11.01 -20.84 18.49
CA PHE A 423 -11.79 -19.70 18.94
C PHE A 423 -12.32 -19.97 20.35
N GLU A 424 -11.56 -19.54 21.36
CA GLU A 424 -11.69 -20.07 22.73
C GLU A 424 -12.97 -19.64 23.46
N ARG A 425 -13.56 -18.48 23.11
CA ARG A 425 -14.71 -17.95 23.85
C ARG A 425 -15.67 -17.16 22.96
N GLY A 426 -16.88 -17.72 22.80
CA GLY A 426 -18.03 -16.99 22.28
C GLY A 426 -18.47 -15.84 23.19
N TRP A 427 -19.29 -14.92 22.68
CA TRP A 427 -19.78 -13.79 23.45
C TRP A 427 -21.23 -13.44 23.10
N THR A 428 -21.99 -13.08 24.13
CA THR A 428 -23.31 -12.46 23.99
C THR A 428 -23.48 -11.43 25.12
N SER A 429 -24.27 -10.39 24.88
CA SER A 429 -24.63 -9.41 25.91
C SER A 429 -26.03 -9.73 26.43
N GLU A 430 -26.12 -10.13 27.69
CA GLU A 430 -27.41 -10.39 28.33
C GLU A 430 -28.02 -9.11 28.92
N GLN A 431 -27.22 -8.36 29.68
CA GLN A 431 -27.65 -7.13 30.33
C GLN A 431 -26.52 -6.11 30.38
N PHE A 432 -26.83 -4.87 30.01
CA PHE A 432 -25.94 -3.73 30.17
C PHE A 432 -26.74 -2.51 30.63
N ALA A 433 -26.23 -1.81 31.64
CA ALA A 433 -26.81 -0.56 32.10
C ALA A 433 -25.69 0.40 32.52
N PHE A 434 -25.70 1.60 31.96
CA PHE A 434 -24.73 2.63 32.30
C PHE A 434 -25.43 3.98 32.51
N ARG A 435 -25.12 4.63 33.63
CA ARG A 435 -25.74 5.89 34.03
C ARG A 435 -24.79 6.71 34.86
N THR A 436 -24.95 8.02 34.77
CA THR A 436 -24.29 8.93 35.69
C THR A 436 -25.01 8.95 37.04
N ILE A 437 -24.24 9.11 38.12
CA ILE A 437 -24.75 9.18 39.49
C ILE A 437 -24.71 10.62 40.00
N ALA A 438 -23.67 11.36 39.63
CA ALA A 438 -23.42 12.76 40.01
C ALA A 438 -22.62 13.47 38.89
N PRO A 439 -22.67 14.82 38.81
CA PRO A 439 -23.52 15.72 39.60
C PRO A 439 -24.99 15.70 39.16
N ARG A 440 -25.28 15.26 37.93
CA ARG A 440 -26.64 15.07 37.41
C ARG A 440 -26.80 13.63 36.96
N ARG A 441 -27.97 13.04 37.21
CA ARG A 441 -28.30 11.67 36.81
C ARG A 441 -28.93 11.67 35.44
N PHE A 442 -28.34 10.92 34.52
CA PHE A 442 -28.88 10.64 33.21
C PHE A 442 -28.39 9.26 32.73
N ILE A 443 -29.14 8.68 31.80
CA ILE A 443 -28.79 7.40 31.18
C ILE A 443 -27.71 7.66 30.14
N ILE A 444 -26.67 6.83 30.14
CA ILE A 444 -25.65 6.86 29.10
C ILE A 444 -26.04 5.81 28.06
N ASN A 445 -26.35 6.27 26.85
CA ASN A 445 -26.60 5.38 25.71
C ASN A 445 -25.26 4.79 25.26
N ALA A 446 -24.98 3.56 25.70
CA ALA A 446 -23.77 2.83 25.38
C ALA A 446 -24.08 1.35 25.19
N VAL A 447 -23.18 0.66 24.51
CA VAL A 447 -23.17 -0.80 24.38
C VAL A 447 -21.79 -1.30 24.81
N PRO A 448 -21.71 -2.48 25.45
CA PRO A 448 -20.42 -3.05 25.81
C PRO A 448 -19.66 -3.43 24.54
N SER A 449 -18.33 -3.27 24.57
CA SER A 449 -17.49 -3.81 23.51
C SER A 449 -17.62 -5.33 23.48
N VAL A 450 -17.68 -5.89 22.27
CA VAL A 450 -17.69 -7.34 22.06
C VAL A 450 -16.47 -7.99 22.74
N TRP A 451 -16.66 -9.18 23.30
CA TRP A 451 -15.64 -9.93 24.08
C TRP A 451 -15.16 -9.27 25.38
N SER A 452 -15.73 -8.14 25.79
CA SER A 452 -15.47 -7.60 27.13
C SER A 452 -16.03 -8.52 28.22
N PRO A 453 -15.34 -8.67 29.36
CA PRO A 453 -15.87 -9.43 30.48
C PRO A 453 -17.04 -8.68 31.13
N GLY A 454 -17.98 -9.44 31.69
CA GLY A 454 -18.97 -8.89 32.60
C GLY A 454 -18.35 -8.39 33.91
N THR A 455 -19.06 -7.52 34.61
CA THR A 455 -18.65 -7.05 35.93
C THR A 455 -19.17 -7.99 37.02
N LYS A 456 -18.45 -8.09 38.15
CA LYS A 456 -18.94 -8.80 39.34
C LYS A 456 -19.96 -7.93 40.08
N GLY A 457 -21.15 -7.78 39.50
CA GLY A 457 -22.19 -6.88 39.97
C GLY A 457 -21.94 -5.43 39.58
N ARG A 458 -22.61 -4.50 40.28
CA ARG A 458 -22.56 -3.07 39.96
C ARG A 458 -21.22 -2.44 40.35
N ILE A 459 -20.54 -1.82 39.40
CA ILE A 459 -19.32 -1.03 39.63
C ILE A 459 -19.68 0.46 39.62
N THR A 460 -19.04 1.24 40.48
CA THR A 460 -19.18 2.71 40.55
C THR A 460 -17.79 3.32 40.68
N GLY A 461 -17.57 4.45 40.01
CA GLY A 461 -16.26 5.08 39.94
C GLY A 461 -16.32 6.46 39.28
N PRO A 462 -15.27 7.27 39.43
CA PRO A 462 -15.17 8.56 38.77
C PRO A 462 -15.05 8.39 37.24
N ALA A 463 -15.65 9.30 36.49
CA ALA A 463 -15.36 9.42 35.06
C ALA A 463 -14.17 10.35 34.86
N ILE A 464 -13.12 9.88 34.17
CA ILE A 464 -11.89 10.66 33.92
C ILE A 464 -11.75 10.86 32.41
N ARG A 465 -11.65 12.12 31.97
CA ARG A 465 -11.18 12.44 30.62
C ARG A 465 -9.74 11.96 30.51
N PHE A 466 -9.52 10.90 29.75
CA PHE A 466 -8.21 10.31 29.55
C PHE A 466 -7.66 10.74 28.21
N ASP A 467 -7.15 11.97 28.20
CA ASP A 467 -6.58 12.61 27.00
C ASP A 467 -5.06 12.49 27.05
N VAL A 468 -4.55 11.45 26.41
CA VAL A 468 -3.13 11.08 26.43
C VAL A 468 -2.69 10.85 25.00
N HIS A 469 -1.77 11.69 24.53
CA HIS A 469 -1.18 11.59 23.20
C HIS A 469 0.29 11.13 23.26
N SER A 470 0.87 11.03 24.46
CA SER A 470 2.26 10.60 24.64
C SER A 470 2.49 9.80 25.93
N PHE A 471 3.61 9.08 26.01
CA PHE A 471 4.07 8.43 27.25
C PHE A 471 4.32 9.44 28.39
N ALA A 472 4.71 10.67 28.07
CA ALA A 472 4.84 11.73 29.07
C ALA A 472 3.47 12.16 29.63
N ASP A 473 2.43 12.18 28.79
CA ASP A 473 1.06 12.44 29.27
C ASP A 473 0.56 11.32 30.17
N MET A 474 0.94 10.06 29.92
CA MET A 474 0.58 8.92 30.79
C MET A 474 1.09 9.12 32.23
N GLN A 475 2.26 9.74 32.42
CA GLN A 475 2.80 10.02 33.76
C GLN A 475 1.87 10.91 34.59
N ARG A 476 1.08 11.80 33.96
CA ARG A 476 0.11 12.66 34.66
C ARG A 476 -1.00 11.86 35.35
N PHE A 477 -1.26 10.65 34.86
CA PHE A 477 -2.32 9.76 35.33
C PHE A 477 -1.81 8.60 36.20
N ALA A 478 -0.50 8.50 36.42
CA ALA A 478 0.10 7.47 37.26
C ALA A 478 -0.54 7.46 38.66
N GLY A 479 -1.04 6.29 39.07
CA GLY A 479 -1.72 6.11 40.36
C GLY A 479 -3.14 6.68 40.47
N LYS A 480 -3.70 7.30 39.41
CA LYS A 480 -5.00 7.99 39.46
C LYS A 480 -6.15 7.24 38.78
N LEU A 481 -5.86 6.16 38.06
CA LEU A 481 -6.85 5.49 37.18
C LEU A 481 -7.58 4.32 37.83
N LYS A 482 -7.19 3.93 39.05
CA LYS A 482 -7.81 2.80 39.74
C LYS A 482 -9.30 3.09 39.96
N ASP A 483 -10.14 2.11 39.59
CA ASP A 483 -11.60 2.14 39.69
C ASP A 483 -12.28 3.26 38.88
N ALA A 484 -11.57 3.92 37.95
CA ALA A 484 -12.11 4.99 37.12
C ALA A 484 -12.69 4.48 35.78
N PHE A 485 -13.72 5.16 35.29
CA PHE A 485 -14.23 5.02 33.93
C PHE A 485 -13.55 6.04 33.01
N LEU A 486 -12.79 5.58 32.02
CA LEU A 486 -11.99 6.45 31.15
C LEU A 486 -12.79 6.90 29.92
N LEU A 487 -12.79 8.21 29.67
CA LEU A 487 -13.34 8.83 28.46
C LEU A 487 -12.19 9.17 27.51
N ILE A 488 -11.91 8.25 26.59
CA ILE A 488 -10.70 8.28 25.75
C ILE A 488 -10.88 9.08 24.45
N ASP A 489 -12.09 9.15 23.91
CA ASP A 489 -12.38 9.89 22.69
C ASP A 489 -12.64 11.38 22.97
N PRO A 490 -12.32 12.27 22.01
CA PRO A 490 -12.72 13.68 22.10
C PRO A 490 -14.25 13.79 22.16
N ALA A 491 -14.73 14.82 22.85
CA ALA A 491 -16.16 15.11 22.88
C ALA A 491 -16.65 15.39 21.46
N ARG A 492 -17.66 14.64 21.00
CA ARG A 492 -18.28 14.89 19.70
C ARG A 492 -19.08 16.19 19.79
N PRO A 493 -18.90 17.14 18.85
CA PRO A 493 -19.79 18.29 18.77
C PRO A 493 -21.20 17.79 18.45
N THR A 494 -22.14 18.05 19.35
CA THR A 494 -23.57 17.78 19.13
C THR A 494 -24.21 19.06 18.64
N HIS A 495 -24.63 19.07 17.37
CA HIS A 495 -25.38 20.19 16.81
C HIS A 495 -26.83 20.17 17.29
N GLU A 496 -27.42 21.35 17.43
CA GLU A 496 -28.84 21.51 17.70
C GLU A 496 -29.65 20.92 16.54
N HIS A 497 -30.64 20.10 16.87
CA HIS A 497 -31.45 19.41 15.87
C HIS A 497 -32.69 20.26 15.56
N PHE A 498 -32.63 21.07 14.50
CA PHE A 498 -33.75 21.92 14.06
C PHE A 498 -34.67 21.24 13.03
N GLU A 499 -34.18 20.19 12.38
CA GLU A 499 -34.95 19.45 11.37
C GLU A 499 -35.89 18.42 12.01
N PRO A 500 -37.03 18.10 11.38
CA PRO A 500 -37.92 17.05 11.86
C PRO A 500 -37.27 15.66 11.69
N GLN A 501 -37.34 14.82 12.73
CA GLN A 501 -36.80 13.44 12.71
C GLN A 501 -37.52 12.51 11.73
N ALA A 502 -38.76 12.84 11.38
CA ALA A 502 -39.54 12.13 10.38
C ALA A 502 -40.29 13.13 9.51
N THR A 503 -40.23 12.91 8.19
CA THR A 503 -41.05 13.62 7.22
C THR A 503 -42.01 12.63 6.58
N ARG A 504 -43.29 13.00 6.55
CA ARG A 504 -44.28 12.22 5.80
C ARG A 504 -44.09 12.50 4.32
N LEU A 505 -43.94 11.46 3.52
CA LEU A 505 -43.98 11.59 2.06
C LEU A 505 -45.37 12.09 1.64
N SER A 506 -45.42 13.09 0.77
CA SER A 506 -46.69 13.57 0.23
C SER A 506 -47.35 12.47 -0.59
N ASP A 507 -48.68 12.52 -0.70
CA ASP A 507 -49.44 11.52 -1.45
C ASP A 507 -48.99 11.47 -2.94
N ALA A 508 -48.60 12.61 -3.51
CA ALA A 508 -48.01 12.68 -4.85
C ALA A 508 -46.62 11.99 -4.95
N ARG A 509 -45.81 12.02 -3.88
CA ARG A 509 -44.51 11.36 -3.84
C ARG A 509 -44.66 9.85 -3.60
N LEU A 510 -45.65 9.45 -2.80
CA LEU A 510 -46.03 8.05 -2.62
C LEU A 510 -46.56 7.43 -3.92
N ALA A 511 -47.41 8.16 -4.66
CA ALA A 511 -47.93 7.73 -5.95
C ALA A 511 -46.86 7.61 -7.05
N ALA A 512 -45.73 8.32 -6.93
CA ALA A 512 -44.60 8.21 -7.84
C ALA A 512 -43.63 7.06 -7.50
N LEU A 513 -43.79 6.43 -6.34
CA LEU A 513 -43.00 5.28 -5.86
C LEU A 513 -43.73 3.94 -6.01
N ALA A 514 -45.06 3.99 -6.24
CA ALA A 514 -45.90 2.85 -6.61
C ALA A 514 -45.91 2.69 -8.13
#